data_AF-A0A416HD33-F1
#
_entry.id   AF-A0A416HD33-F1
#
_cell.length_a   1.000
_cell.length_b   1.000
_cell.length_c   1.000
_cell.angle_alpha   90.00
_cell.angle_beta   90.00
_cell.angle_gamma   90.00
#
_symmetry.space_group_name_H-M   'P 1'
#
loop_
_entity.id
_entity.type
_entity.pdbx_description
1 polymer ?
#
loop_
_entity_poly.entity_id
_entity_poly.type
_entity_poly.pdbx_seq_one_letter_code
_entity_poly.pdbx_strand_id
1 'polypeptide(L)'
;MKGEGDCCGGSKEKPVKKKIDGSKLRELVVHIDGMHCQNCKNRIEKHLDELDGVVAKVNLNKKQAVVSIYREIDDSVIRDVIEGLDFTVVSMEQK
;
A
#
# COMPACT_ATOMS: atom_id res chain seq x y z
N MET A 1 3.65 -51.79 6.68
CA MET A 1 2.55 -50.83 6.53
C MET A 1 3.10 -49.59 5.86
N LYS A 2 2.63 -49.33 4.64
CA LYS A 2 2.83 -48.07 3.92
C LYS A 2 1.92 -47.02 4.53
N GLY A 3 2.41 -45.80 4.65
CA GLY A 3 1.73 -44.67 5.27
C GLY A 3 2.61 -43.45 5.18
N GLU A 4 2.93 -43.10 3.94
CA GLU A 4 3.56 -41.85 3.52
C GLU A 4 2.56 -40.70 3.63
N GLY A 5 3.07 -39.50 3.87
CA GLY A 5 2.36 -38.23 3.69
C GLY A 5 2.53 -37.29 4.87
N ASP A 6 2.70 -35.99 4.69
CA ASP A 6 2.94 -35.20 3.50
C ASP A 6 3.38 -33.83 4.03
N CYS A 7 4.29 -33.17 3.31
CA CYS A 7 4.75 -31.83 3.59
C CYS A 7 3.60 -30.81 3.54
N CYS A 8 3.63 -29.74 4.36
CA CYS A 8 2.91 -28.51 3.98
C CYS A 8 3.58 -27.26 4.55
N GLY A 9 4.35 -26.60 3.70
CA GLY A 9 4.92 -25.27 3.93
C GLY A 9 3.89 -24.18 3.67
N GLY A 10 3.76 -23.24 4.60
CA GLY A 10 2.95 -22.04 4.44
C GLY A 10 3.58 -21.09 3.42
N SER A 11 2.92 -20.94 2.27
CA SER A 11 3.28 -20.01 1.21
C SER A 11 3.24 -18.56 1.71
N LYS A 12 4.40 -17.91 1.69
CA LYS A 12 4.49 -16.45 1.80
C LYS A 12 3.97 -15.87 0.49
N GLU A 13 2.74 -15.38 0.48
CA GLU A 13 2.22 -14.60 -0.65
C GLU A 13 3.03 -13.29 -0.73
N LYS A 14 3.98 -13.29 -1.68
CA LYS A 14 4.81 -12.14 -2.01
C LYS A 14 3.92 -11.10 -2.68
N PRO A 15 3.90 -9.84 -2.21
CA PRO A 15 3.19 -8.78 -2.93
C PRO A 15 3.78 -8.67 -4.34
N VAL A 16 2.88 -8.69 -5.32
CA VAL A 16 3.18 -8.60 -6.75
C VAL A 16 3.74 -7.21 -7.01
N LYS A 17 5.07 -7.08 -6.97
CA LYS A 17 5.76 -5.87 -7.43
C LYS A 17 5.50 -5.75 -8.93
N LYS A 18 4.43 -5.05 -9.31
CA LYS A 18 4.20 -4.69 -10.71
C LYS A 18 5.38 -3.82 -11.14
N LYS A 19 5.99 -4.19 -12.27
CA LYS A 19 7.14 -3.49 -12.84
C LYS A 19 6.72 -2.06 -13.18
N ILE A 20 7.09 -1.10 -12.34
CA ILE A 20 7.05 0.32 -12.68
C ILE A 20 8.29 0.65 -13.50
N ASP A 21 8.21 0.39 -14.81
CA ASP A 21 9.20 0.84 -15.81
C ASP A 21 8.95 2.30 -16.24
N GLY A 22 8.53 3.16 -15.30
CA GLY A 22 8.05 4.51 -15.60
C GLY A 22 8.66 5.58 -14.71
N SER A 23 8.93 6.75 -15.27
CA SER A 23 9.33 7.96 -14.54
C SER A 23 8.23 8.36 -13.55
N LYS A 24 8.61 8.60 -12.29
CA LYS A 24 7.69 9.13 -11.25
C LYS A 24 7.08 10.44 -11.76
N LEU A 25 5.76 10.49 -11.97
CA LEU A 25 5.07 11.71 -12.42
C LEU A 25 5.03 12.73 -11.28
N ARG A 26 4.54 12.29 -10.12
CA ARG A 26 4.40 13.13 -8.92
C ARG A 26 4.43 12.29 -7.65
N GLU A 27 4.75 12.92 -6.53
CA GLU A 27 4.75 12.29 -5.21
C GLU A 27 3.72 12.97 -4.32
N LEU A 28 2.90 12.19 -3.64
CA LEU A 28 1.90 12.68 -2.71
C LEU A 28 2.22 12.15 -1.31
N VAL A 29 2.23 13.02 -0.31
CA VAL A 29 2.40 12.68 1.10
C VAL A 29 1.05 12.80 1.77
N VAL A 30 0.50 11.67 2.19
CA VAL A 30 -0.80 11.57 2.83
C VAL A 30 -0.62 11.32 4.32
N HIS A 31 -1.13 12.22 5.15
CA HIS A 31 -1.21 12.03 6.59
C HIS A 31 -2.49 11.26 6.91
N ILE A 32 -2.33 10.11 7.55
CA ILE A 32 -3.43 9.20 7.87
C ILE A 32 -3.48 9.04 9.38
N ASP A 33 -4.64 9.29 9.97
CA ASP A 33 -4.91 9.04 11.38
C ASP A 33 -5.44 7.61 11.59
N GLY A 34 -5.17 7.01 12.76
CA GLY A 34 -5.54 5.62 13.05
C GLY A 34 -4.50 4.56 12.68
N MET A 35 -3.34 4.93 12.10
CA MET A 35 -2.22 4.00 11.85
C MET A 35 -1.43 3.69 13.14
N HIS A 36 -2.05 2.94 14.06
CA HIS A 36 -1.43 2.58 15.34
C HIS A 36 -0.69 1.22 15.33
N CYS A 37 -0.83 0.41 14.29
CA CYS A 37 -0.26 -0.94 14.24
C CYS A 37 0.52 -1.23 12.94
N GLN A 38 1.52 -2.10 13.04
CA GLN A 38 2.26 -2.63 11.88
C GLN A 38 1.37 -3.33 10.87
N ASN A 39 0.24 -3.91 11.32
CA ASN A 39 -0.72 -4.54 10.42
C ASN A 39 -1.52 -3.49 9.62
N CYS A 40 -1.90 -2.37 10.26
CA CYS A 40 -2.60 -1.27 9.59
C CYS A 40 -1.76 -0.66 8.47
N LYS A 41 -0.45 -0.41 8.71
CA LYS A 41 0.43 0.10 7.65
C LYS A 41 0.49 -0.84 6.44
N ASN A 42 0.62 -2.14 6.70
CA ASN A 42 0.81 -3.13 5.65
C ASN A 42 -0.45 -3.26 4.81
N ARG A 43 -1.62 -3.09 5.43
CA ARG A 43 -2.92 -3.13 4.76
C ARG A 43 -3.09 -1.95 3.80
N ILE A 44 -2.83 -0.74 4.27
CA ILE A 44 -2.88 0.48 3.43
C ILE A 44 -1.86 0.40 2.30
N GLU A 45 -0.61 0.04 2.62
CA GLU A 45 0.46 -0.07 1.63
C GLU A 45 0.11 -1.08 0.53
N LYS A 46 -0.39 -2.27 0.91
CA LYS A 46 -0.82 -3.28 -0.06
C LYS A 46 -1.93 -2.78 -0.96
N HIS A 47 -3.01 -2.21 -0.40
CA HIS A 47 -4.16 -1.77 -1.21
C HIS A 47 -3.80 -0.63 -2.17
N LEU A 48 -2.90 0.27 -1.76
CA LEU A 48 -2.41 1.31 -2.66
C LEU A 48 -1.41 0.78 -3.70
N ASP A 49 -0.60 -0.22 -3.37
CA ASP A 49 0.32 -0.90 -4.30
C ASP A 49 -0.43 -1.81 -5.30
N GLU A 50 -1.66 -2.22 -4.98
CA GLU A 50 -2.56 -2.89 -5.93
C GLU A 50 -3.00 -1.96 -7.09
N LEU A 51 -3.01 -0.64 -6.86
CA LEU A 51 -3.34 0.34 -7.89
C LEU A 51 -2.28 0.36 -8.99
N ASP A 52 -2.76 0.39 -10.23
CA ASP A 52 -1.92 0.19 -11.40
C ASP A 52 -1.10 1.46 -11.73
N GLY A 53 0.20 1.44 -11.41
CA GLY A 53 1.07 2.63 -11.57
C GLY A 53 1.12 3.53 -10.34
N VAL A 54 0.83 2.99 -9.17
CA VAL A 54 1.04 3.67 -7.88
C VAL A 54 1.99 2.83 -7.04
N VAL A 55 2.88 3.49 -6.32
CA VAL A 55 3.69 2.86 -5.28
C VAL A 55 3.46 3.61 -3.99
N ALA A 56 2.81 2.96 -3.03
CA ALA A 56 2.69 3.49 -1.69
C ALA A 56 3.84 3.01 -0.80
N LYS A 57 4.28 3.89 0.09
CA LYS A 57 5.24 3.62 1.14
C LYS A 57 4.77 4.24 2.44
N VAL A 58 4.36 3.41 3.38
CA VAL A 58 3.81 3.89 4.65
C VAL A 58 4.90 3.96 5.70
N ASN A 59 5.09 5.15 6.28
CA ASN A 59 6.08 5.41 7.32
C ASN A 59 5.39 5.57 8.68
N LEU A 60 5.36 4.50 9.48
CA LEU A 60 4.85 4.57 10.87
C LEU A 60 5.62 5.56 11.73
N ASN A 61 6.95 5.64 11.58
CA ASN A 61 7.80 6.57 12.34
C ASN A 61 7.40 8.04 12.16
N LYS A 62 6.98 8.40 10.94
CA LYS A 62 6.56 9.77 10.58
C LYS A 62 5.04 9.94 10.53
N LYS A 63 4.27 8.87 10.78
CA LYS A 63 2.81 8.81 10.66
C LYS A 63 2.29 9.38 9.33
N GLN A 64 2.94 9.02 8.23
CA GLN A 64 2.60 9.50 6.89
C GLN A 64 2.78 8.39 5.85
N ALA A 65 1.96 8.40 4.82
CA ALA A 65 2.02 7.53 3.65
C ALA A 65 2.54 8.33 2.45
N VAL A 66 3.61 7.87 1.81
CA VAL A 66 4.16 8.47 0.61
C VAL A 66 3.66 7.67 -0.59
N VAL A 67 2.89 8.30 -1.45
CA VAL A 67 2.26 7.71 -2.63
C VAL A 67 2.95 8.27 -3.87
N SER A 68 3.75 7.44 -4.52
CA SER A 68 4.42 7.78 -5.78
C SER A 68 3.49 7.40 -6.93
N ILE A 69 3.13 8.39 -7.74
CA ILE A 69 2.20 8.23 -8.86
C ILE A 69 3.03 8.17 -10.14
N TYR A 70 2.84 7.11 -10.92
CA TYR A 70 3.53 6.86 -12.20
C TYR A 70 2.58 6.91 -13.39
N ARG A 71 1.27 7.01 -13.14
CA ARG A 71 0.21 7.19 -14.15
C ARG A 71 -0.74 8.29 -13.75
N GLU A 72 -1.52 8.80 -14.70
CA GLU A 72 -2.55 9.80 -14.41
C GLU A 72 -3.65 9.19 -13.54
N ILE A 73 -3.51 9.35 -12.22
CA ILE A 73 -4.48 8.93 -11.20
C ILE A 73 -4.86 10.15 -10.37
N ASP A 74 -6.15 10.25 -10.06
CA ASP A 74 -6.71 11.27 -9.19
C ASP A 74 -6.47 10.98 -7.71
N ASP A 75 -6.17 12.04 -6.96
CA ASP A 75 -6.03 12.01 -5.50
C ASP A 75 -7.29 11.47 -4.81
N SER A 76 -8.46 11.71 -5.42
CA SER A 76 -9.74 11.16 -4.97
C SER A 76 -9.74 9.63 -4.92
N VAL A 77 -9.10 8.94 -5.86
CA VAL A 77 -9.03 7.48 -5.88
C VAL A 77 -8.18 6.97 -4.71
N ILE A 78 -7.05 7.64 -4.45
CA ILE A 78 -6.17 7.31 -3.34
C ILE A 78 -6.91 7.47 -2.01
N ARG A 79 -7.65 8.57 -1.88
CA ARG A 79 -8.47 8.85 -0.71
C ARG A 79 -9.57 7.80 -0.52
N ASP A 80 -10.30 7.45 -1.58
CA ASP A 80 -11.39 6.48 -1.55
C ASP A 80 -10.90 5.10 -1.07
N VAL A 81 -9.72 4.67 -1.54
CA VAL A 81 -9.07 3.44 -1.07
C VAL A 81 -8.74 3.51 0.43
N ILE A 82 -8.28 4.65 0.93
CA ILE A 82 -7.94 4.81 2.35
C ILE A 82 -9.21 4.87 3.22
N GLU A 83 -10.22 5.63 2.80
CA GLU A 83 -11.51 5.74 3.50
C GLU A 83 -12.25 4.40 3.51
N GLY A 84 -12.20 3.63 2.41
CA GLY A 84 -12.76 2.27 2.32
C GLY A 84 -12.09 1.25 3.24
N LEU A 85 -10.92 1.58 3.79
CA LEU A 85 -10.21 0.75 4.77
C LEU A 85 -10.46 1.15 6.22
N ASP A 86 -11.40 2.07 6.45
CA ASP A 86 -11.76 2.62 7.76
C ASP A 86 -10.64 3.49 8.36
N PHE A 87 -9.91 4.22 7.50
CA PHE A 87 -8.87 5.17 7.91
C PHE A 87 -9.22 6.60 7.53
N THR A 88 -8.79 7.55 8.36
CA THR A 88 -9.07 8.97 8.15
C THR A 88 -7.87 9.68 7.54
N VAL A 89 -8.06 10.30 6.37
CA VAL A 89 -7.05 11.17 5.77
C VAL A 89 -7.11 12.55 6.42
N VAL A 90 -6.03 12.94 7.08
CA VAL A 90 -5.88 14.24 7.76
C VAL A 90 -5.44 15.32 6.79
N SER A 91 -4.40 15.03 6.00
CA SER A 91 -3.81 15.97 5.05
C SER A 91 -3.24 15.23 3.85
N MET A 92 -3.23 15.89 2.68
CA MET A 92 -2.58 15.42 1.46
C MET A 92 -1.71 16.55 0.92
N GLU A 93 -0.41 16.33 0.85
CA GLU A 93 0.56 17.31 0.36
C GLU A 93 1.27 16.74 -0.88
N GLN A 94 1.23 17.48 -1.98
CA GLN A 94 1.94 17.10 -3.20
C GLN A 94 3.37 17.66 -3.18
N LYS A 95 4.34 16.84 -3.56
CA LYS A 95 5.77 17.16 -3.56
C LYS A 95 6.40 17.08 -4.95
#